data_AF-C5KC90-F1
#
_entry.id   AF-C5KC90-F1
#
_cell.length_a   1.000
_cell.length_b   1.000
_cell.length_c   1.000
_cell.angle_alpha   90.00
_cell.angle_beta   90.00
_cell.angle_gamma   90.00
#
_symmetry.space_group_name_H-M   'P 1'
#
loop_
_entity.id
_entity.type
_entity.pdbx_description
1 polymer ?
#
loop_
_entity_poly.entity_id
_entity_poly.type
_entity_poly.pdbx_seq_one_letter_code
_entity_poly.pdbx_strand_id
1 'polypeptide(L)'
;MVVELATIPEFDLPVSTCLVIMLFEALFLLLLQFDEKHISLFAARKLCHAGSGFAMLFLTPRLLVNRLYIYGVVAMSLIMTWSLVPGIPNWRFGALEDPGITIYLLVVGYWYFMEFPIAVLAPIFFADPAGAIVGKWASSQIPNLNPRWIGTKTVLGSAAVLVVAFITLHSPTSFLPRLLFDKQHFSKFAARKLCHAGTGLLMLCLNSKYFINRLFIYGLMVSSLIMTWEVIPGLPNWRFGTYGDVGITVYLVVLGNGKPGWGAYAIAG
;
A
#
# COMPACT_ATOMS: atom_id res chain seq x y z
N MET A 1 13.44 -6.87 -25.02
CA MET A 1 12.80 -5.54 -25.15
C MET A 1 12.84 -4.90 -23.77
N VAL A 2 13.94 -4.17 -23.49
CA VAL A 2 14.05 -3.35 -22.29
C VAL A 2 13.11 -2.19 -22.52
N VAL A 3 11.98 -2.16 -21.83
CA VAL A 3 11.15 -0.96 -21.81
C VAL A 3 12.04 0.11 -21.21
N GLU A 4 12.44 1.11 -22.01
CA GLU A 4 12.98 2.35 -21.48
C GLU A 4 11.90 2.92 -20.56
N LEU A 5 12.01 2.60 -19.26
CA LEU A 5 11.29 3.34 -18.24
C LEU A 5 11.77 4.77 -18.41
N ALA A 6 10.94 5.61 -19.02
CA ALA A 6 11.14 7.04 -19.09
C ALA A 6 11.67 7.48 -17.71
N THR A 7 12.86 8.07 -17.70
CA THR A 7 13.64 8.31 -16.48
C THR A 7 12.78 9.08 -15.49
N ILE A 8 12.28 8.37 -14.49
CA ILE A 8 11.61 8.98 -13.35
C ILE A 8 12.65 9.90 -12.72
N PRO A 9 12.42 11.22 -12.60
CA PRO A 9 13.37 12.11 -12.00
C PRO A 9 13.60 11.64 -10.55
N GLU A 10 14.75 11.04 -10.31
CA GLU A 10 15.24 10.76 -8.96
C GLU A 10 15.81 12.06 -8.39
N PHE A 11 15.51 12.32 -7.11
CA PHE A 11 16.16 13.41 -6.41
C PHE A 11 17.60 13.00 -6.12
N ASP A 12 18.55 13.51 -6.90
CA ASP A 12 19.98 13.31 -6.65
C ASP A 12 20.44 14.28 -5.55
N LEU A 13 20.05 13.95 -4.31
CA LEU A 13 20.40 14.74 -3.14
C LEU A 13 21.82 14.42 -2.68
N PRO A 14 22.60 15.42 -2.22
CA PRO A 14 23.88 15.18 -1.58
C PRO A 14 23.74 14.20 -0.40
N VAL A 15 24.77 13.36 -0.18
CA VAL A 15 24.79 12.39 0.92
C VAL A 15 24.52 13.04 2.28
N SER A 16 25.04 14.25 2.52
CA SER A 16 24.77 15.02 3.74
C SER A 16 23.29 15.32 3.94
N THR A 17 22.56 15.67 2.88
CA THR A 17 21.12 15.88 2.92
C THR A 17 20.37 14.58 3.24
N CYS A 18 20.77 13.46 2.63
CA CYS A 18 20.19 12.15 2.95
C CYS A 18 20.39 11.79 4.43
N LEU A 19 21.58 12.03 4.99
CA LEU A 19 21.86 11.79 6.42
C LEU A 19 20.98 12.65 7.34
N VAL A 20 20.75 13.91 6.99
CA VAL A 20 19.83 14.79 7.73
C VAL A 20 18.40 14.25 7.70
N ILE A 21 17.94 13.76 6.54
CA ILE A 21 16.61 13.16 6.40
C ILE A 21 16.49 11.89 7.26
N MET A 22 17.50 11.01 7.24
CA MET A 22 17.53 9.80 8.08
C MET A 22 17.49 10.12 9.58
N LEU A 23 18.27 11.13 10.00
CA LEU A 23 18.28 11.58 11.39
C LEU A 23 16.92 12.14 11.80
N PHE A 24 16.33 13.00 10.95
CA PHE A 24 15.01 13.55 11.20
C PHE A 24 13.96 12.45 11.31
N GLU A 25 13.97 11.48 10.39
CA GLU A 25 13.05 10.34 10.42
C GLU A 25 13.23 9.48 11.68
N ALA A 26 14.47 9.20 12.10
CA ALA A 26 14.73 8.48 13.34
C ALA A 26 14.18 9.23 14.56
N LEU A 27 14.40 10.54 14.65
CA LEU A 27 13.85 11.38 15.73
C LEU A 27 12.32 11.44 15.69
N PHE A 28 11.74 11.51 14.49
CA PHE A 28 10.30 11.48 14.27
C PHE A 28 9.69 10.17 14.76
N LEU A 29 10.28 9.02 14.43
CA LEU A 29 9.83 7.71 14.90
C LEU A 29 9.93 7.57 16.42
N LEU A 30 11.01 8.07 17.03
CA LEU A 30 11.15 8.07 18.49
C LEU A 30 10.06 8.92 19.15
N LEU A 31 9.79 10.11 18.62
CA LEU A 31 8.71 10.98 19.10
C LEU A 31 7.36 10.27 18.99
N LEU A 32 7.04 9.67 17.84
CA LEU A 32 5.79 8.95 17.66
C LEU A 32 5.67 7.71 18.57
N GLN A 33 6.77 7.02 18.86
CA GLN A 33 6.78 5.82 19.69
C GLN A 33 6.53 6.17 21.16
N PHE A 34 7.15 7.24 21.67
CA PHE A 34 7.15 7.54 23.11
C PHE A 34 6.16 8.64 23.54
N ASP A 35 5.65 9.47 22.63
CA ASP A 35 4.64 10.48 22.97
C ASP A 35 3.22 9.91 22.95
N GLU A 36 2.90 9.07 23.93
CA GLU A 36 1.55 8.52 24.09
C GLU A 36 0.55 9.55 24.63
N LYS A 37 1.04 10.60 25.29
CA LYS A 37 0.22 11.60 25.96
C LYS A 37 -0.45 12.55 24.96
N HIS A 38 0.29 12.98 23.93
CA HIS A 38 -0.22 13.99 23.00
C HIS A 38 -0.64 13.42 21.65
N ILE A 39 -0.11 12.25 21.27
CA ILE A 39 -0.40 11.63 19.97
C ILE A 39 -1.22 10.38 20.21
N SER A 40 -2.42 10.30 19.63
CA SER A 40 -3.22 9.07 19.72
C SER A 40 -2.55 7.90 18.98
N LEU A 41 -2.80 6.67 19.40
CA LEU A 41 -2.29 5.46 18.71
C LEU A 41 -2.65 5.45 17.22
N PHE A 42 -3.88 5.83 16.90
CA PHE A 42 -4.35 5.96 15.52
C PHE A 42 -3.52 6.98 14.72
N ALA A 43 -3.29 8.16 15.28
CA ALA A 43 -2.48 9.20 14.63
C ALA A 43 -1.03 8.76 14.47
N ALA A 44 -0.42 8.19 15.51
CA ALA A 44 0.95 7.70 15.48
C ALA A 44 1.17 6.68 14.36
N ARG A 45 0.25 5.71 14.19
CA ARG A 45 0.30 4.70 13.11
C ARG A 45 0.28 5.36 11.72
N LYS A 46 -0.63 6.31 11.50
CA LYS A 46 -0.80 6.93 10.18
C LYS A 46 0.31 7.94 9.86
N LEU A 47 0.79 8.66 10.87
CA LEU A 47 1.95 9.54 10.75
C LEU A 47 3.24 8.75 10.51
N CYS A 48 3.46 7.63 11.18
CA CYS A 48 4.58 6.73 10.91
C CYS A 48 4.52 6.22 9.47
N HIS A 49 3.40 5.62 9.06
CA HIS A 49 3.26 5.09 7.70
C HIS A 49 3.49 6.15 6.61
N ALA A 50 2.77 7.27 6.67
CA ALA A 50 2.87 8.32 5.66
C ALA A 50 4.17 9.12 5.75
N GLY A 51 4.64 9.41 6.97
CA GLY A 51 5.85 10.18 7.23
C GLY A 51 7.11 9.43 6.82
N SER A 52 7.25 8.16 7.25
CA SER A 52 8.35 7.30 6.81
C SER A 52 8.34 7.12 5.30
N GLY A 53 7.17 6.87 4.71
CA GLY A 53 7.03 6.77 3.26
C GLY A 53 7.43 8.06 2.54
N PHE A 54 7.06 9.23 3.07
CA PHE A 54 7.48 10.52 2.54
C PHE A 54 9.00 10.72 2.62
N ALA A 55 9.62 10.43 3.77
CA ALA A 55 11.07 10.51 3.92
C ALA A 55 11.81 9.60 2.93
N MET A 56 11.32 8.36 2.75
CA MET A 56 11.88 7.40 1.80
C MET A 56 11.85 7.88 0.35
N LEU A 57 10.87 8.73 -0.04
CA LEU A 57 10.83 9.29 -1.40
C LEU A 57 12.03 10.17 -1.75
N PHE A 58 12.75 10.68 -0.75
CA PHE A 58 13.96 11.49 -0.92
C PHE A 58 15.25 10.68 -0.77
N LEU A 59 15.17 9.38 -0.49
CA LEU A 59 16.33 8.51 -0.31
C LEU A 59 16.52 7.64 -1.56
N THR A 60 17.44 8.02 -2.45
CA THR A 60 17.77 7.21 -3.63
C THR A 60 18.28 5.81 -3.22
N PRO A 61 17.80 4.73 -3.85
CA PRO A 61 18.24 3.37 -3.52
C PRO A 61 19.62 3.03 -4.07
N ARG A 62 20.22 3.89 -4.90
CA ARG A 62 21.57 3.68 -5.48
C ARG A 62 22.70 3.93 -4.49
N LEU A 63 22.44 4.73 -3.45
CA LEU A 63 23.41 5.01 -2.40
C LEU A 63 23.39 3.88 -1.35
N LEU A 64 24.55 3.28 -1.11
CA LEU A 64 24.69 2.20 -0.13
C LEU A 64 24.21 2.60 1.28
N VAL A 65 24.52 3.83 1.70
CA VAL A 65 24.10 4.34 3.02
C VAL A 65 22.58 4.38 3.17
N ASN A 66 21.84 4.75 2.12
CA ASN A 66 20.39 4.77 2.12
C ASN A 66 19.83 3.34 2.22
N ARG A 67 20.40 2.39 1.46
CA ARG A 67 19.98 0.98 1.54
C ARG A 67 20.21 0.40 2.93
N LEU A 68 21.38 0.60 3.52
CA LEU A 68 21.70 0.12 4.86
C LEU A 68 20.74 0.69 5.91
N TYR A 69 20.41 1.99 5.80
CA TYR A 69 19.41 2.61 6.66
C TYR A 69 18.04 1.94 6.53
N ILE A 70 17.53 1.77 5.30
CA ILE A 70 16.22 1.15 5.06
C ILE A 70 16.20 -0.32 5.51
N TYR A 71 17.27 -1.08 5.29
CA TYR A 71 17.37 -2.45 5.79
C TYR A 71 17.36 -2.48 7.32
N GLY A 72 18.02 -1.53 7.98
CA GLY A 72 17.93 -1.36 9.42
C GLY A 72 16.49 -1.09 9.89
N VAL A 73 15.79 -0.16 9.25
CA VAL A 73 14.37 0.15 9.55
C VAL A 73 13.47 -1.08 9.34
N VAL A 74 13.63 -1.79 8.23
CA VAL A 74 12.87 -3.01 7.91
C VAL A 74 13.14 -4.10 8.95
N ALA A 75 14.41 -4.42 9.21
CA ALA A 75 14.79 -5.46 10.16
C ALA A 75 14.29 -5.16 11.57
N MET A 76 14.52 -3.94 12.08
CA MET A 76 14.06 -3.54 13.40
C MET A 76 12.54 -3.56 13.50
N SER A 77 11.83 -3.04 12.49
CA SER A 77 10.36 -3.06 12.47
C SER A 77 9.81 -4.49 12.47
N LEU A 78 10.44 -5.43 11.76
CA LEU A 78 10.05 -6.84 11.77
C LEU A 78 10.32 -7.50 13.13
N ILE A 79 11.51 -7.26 13.72
CA ILE A 79 11.87 -7.75 15.05
C ILE A 79 10.81 -7.33 16.08
N MET A 80 10.39 -6.06 16.03
CA MET A 80 9.40 -5.52 16.98
C MET A 80 7.98 -5.98 16.67
N THR A 81 7.60 -6.09 15.38
CA THR A 81 6.26 -6.58 14.97
C THR A 81 6.03 -8.02 15.41
N TRP A 82 7.07 -8.86 15.35
CA TRP A 82 7.00 -10.28 15.69
C TRP A 82 7.54 -10.60 17.10
N SER A 83 7.84 -9.57 17.91
CA SER A 83 8.38 -9.71 19.27
C SER A 83 9.55 -10.71 19.38
N LEU A 84 10.46 -10.69 18.41
CA LEU A 84 11.54 -11.69 18.30
C LEU A 84 12.61 -11.56 19.40
N VAL A 85 12.67 -10.40 20.06
CA VAL A 85 13.65 -10.11 21.11
C VAL A 85 12.92 -9.78 22.42
N PRO A 86 13.11 -10.57 23.48
CA PRO A 86 12.53 -10.29 24.79
C PRO A 86 13.01 -8.94 25.36
N GLY A 87 12.13 -8.21 26.03
CA GLY A 87 12.46 -6.96 26.72
C GLY A 87 12.42 -5.69 25.85
N ILE A 88 12.21 -5.81 24.54
CA ILE A 88 11.89 -4.66 23.68
C ILE A 88 10.40 -4.32 23.84
N PRO A 89 10.03 -3.05 24.07
CA PRO A 89 8.62 -2.67 24.17
C PRO A 89 7.86 -2.95 22.87
N ASN A 90 6.56 -3.18 22.99
CA ASN A 90 5.71 -3.45 21.84
C ASN A 90 5.73 -2.28 20.85
N TRP A 91 5.76 -2.63 19.56
CA TRP A 91 5.75 -1.67 18.48
C TRP A 91 4.42 -0.92 18.42
N ARG A 92 4.44 0.39 18.60
CA ARG A 92 3.21 1.20 18.61
C ARG A 92 2.55 1.27 17.24
N PHE A 93 3.35 1.12 16.18
CA PHE A 93 2.88 1.37 14.81
C PHE A 93 2.20 0.16 14.16
N GLY A 94 2.12 -0.98 14.86
CA GLY A 94 1.48 -2.20 14.34
C GLY A 94 0.69 -2.96 15.38
N ALA A 95 -0.07 -3.95 14.94
CA ALA A 95 -0.48 -5.04 15.81
C ALA A 95 0.70 -6.02 15.98
N LEU A 96 0.68 -6.82 17.04
CA LEU A 96 1.57 -7.97 17.15
C LEU A 96 1.31 -8.92 15.99
N GLU A 97 2.38 -9.40 15.37
CA GLU A 97 2.35 -10.35 14.25
C GLU A 97 1.56 -9.85 13.03
N ASP A 98 1.59 -8.53 12.77
CA ASP A 98 0.84 -7.91 11.67
C ASP A 98 1.37 -8.34 10.29
N PRO A 99 0.62 -9.15 9.52
CA PRO A 99 1.06 -9.61 8.21
C PRO A 99 1.06 -8.48 7.16
N GLY A 100 0.19 -7.46 7.32
CA GLY A 100 0.11 -6.32 6.43
C GLY A 100 1.39 -5.47 6.51
N ILE A 101 1.84 -5.18 7.73
CA ILE A 101 3.13 -4.48 7.96
C ILE A 101 4.29 -5.33 7.46
N THR A 102 4.26 -6.64 7.71
CA THR A 102 5.31 -7.56 7.23
C THR A 102 5.46 -7.49 5.71
N ILE A 103 4.36 -7.65 4.96
CA ILE A 103 4.40 -7.59 3.49
C ILE A 103 4.83 -6.19 3.02
N TYR A 104 4.34 -5.13 3.65
CA TYR A 104 4.74 -3.76 3.34
C TYR A 104 6.26 -3.57 3.44
N LEU A 105 6.86 -3.97 4.57
CA LEU A 105 8.29 -3.85 4.81
C LEU A 105 9.12 -4.70 3.85
N LEU A 106 8.67 -5.92 3.53
CA LEU A 106 9.34 -6.77 2.56
C LEU A 106 9.30 -6.18 1.15
N VAL A 107 8.18 -5.58 0.74
CA VAL A 107 8.07 -4.89 -0.56
C VAL A 107 9.03 -3.69 -0.62
N VAL A 108 9.08 -2.87 0.43
CA VAL A 108 10.00 -1.72 0.50
C VAL A 108 11.46 -2.18 0.47
N GLY A 109 11.82 -3.16 1.32
CA GLY A 109 13.18 -3.72 1.36
C GLY A 109 13.60 -4.31 0.03
N TYR A 110 12.71 -5.06 -0.63
CA TYR A 110 12.94 -5.60 -1.97
C TYR A 110 13.14 -4.51 -3.03
N TRP A 111 12.38 -3.41 -2.95
CA TRP A 111 12.52 -2.28 -3.88
C TRP A 111 13.90 -1.62 -3.79
N TYR A 112 14.40 -1.44 -2.56
CA TYR A 112 15.75 -0.93 -2.31
C TYR A 112 16.84 -1.94 -2.73
N PHE A 113 16.58 -3.24 -2.56
CA PHE A 113 17.49 -4.30 -3.01
C PHE A 113 17.67 -4.31 -4.53
N MET A 114 16.58 -4.12 -5.27
CA MET A 114 16.60 -4.05 -6.73
C MET A 114 17.00 -2.67 -7.28
N GLU A 115 17.27 -1.70 -6.40
CA GLU A 115 17.57 -0.31 -6.77
C GLU A 115 16.49 0.36 -7.63
N PHE A 116 15.22 -0.03 -7.45
CA PHE A 116 14.11 0.51 -8.25
C PHE A 116 13.67 1.91 -7.79
N PRO A 117 13.19 2.78 -8.71
CA PRO A 117 12.72 4.10 -8.34
C PRO A 117 11.64 4.06 -7.27
N ILE A 118 11.94 4.65 -6.11
CA ILE A 118 11.08 4.59 -4.92
C ILE A 118 9.75 5.33 -5.11
N ALA A 119 9.72 6.31 -6.01
CA ALA A 119 8.51 7.07 -6.37
C ALA A 119 7.36 6.18 -6.87
N VAL A 120 7.66 4.98 -7.40
CA VAL A 120 6.64 4.01 -7.82
C VAL A 120 5.84 3.48 -6.61
N LEU A 121 6.42 3.46 -5.41
CA LEU A 121 5.76 3.02 -4.18
C LEU A 121 4.95 4.11 -3.48
N ALA A 122 4.97 5.36 -3.95
CA ALA A 122 4.23 6.47 -3.33
C ALA A 122 2.74 6.17 -3.03
N PRO A 123 1.99 5.47 -3.90
CA PRO A 123 0.62 5.06 -3.57
C PRO A 123 0.50 4.21 -2.31
N ILE A 124 1.46 3.33 -2.04
CA ILE A 124 1.44 2.46 -0.85
C ILE A 124 1.69 3.28 0.42
N PHE A 125 2.49 4.34 0.34
CA PHE A 125 2.81 5.21 1.48
C PHE A 125 1.64 6.08 1.92
N PHE A 126 0.83 6.57 0.97
CA PHE A 126 -0.16 7.60 1.28
C PHE A 126 -1.62 7.13 1.22
N ALA A 127 -1.93 6.16 0.36
CA ALA A 127 -3.32 5.81 0.09
C ALA A 127 -4.00 5.17 1.31
N ASP A 128 -3.33 4.26 2.03
CA ASP A 128 -3.90 3.64 3.23
C ASP A 128 -4.12 4.65 4.37
N PRO A 129 -3.14 5.50 4.75
CA PRO A 129 -3.37 6.57 5.72
C PRO A 129 -4.52 7.49 5.33
N ALA A 130 -4.60 7.92 4.06
CA ALA A 130 -5.69 8.76 3.58
C ALA A 130 -7.06 8.08 3.73
N GLY A 131 -7.16 6.81 3.35
CA GLY A 131 -8.39 6.04 3.47
C GLY A 131 -8.87 5.91 4.91
N ALA A 132 -7.95 5.64 5.84
CA ALA A 132 -8.28 5.53 7.25
C ALA A 132 -8.68 6.87 7.86
N ILE A 133 -7.96 7.96 7.55
CA ILE A 133 -8.24 9.31 8.07
C ILE A 133 -9.59 9.79 7.55
N VAL A 134 -9.81 9.78 6.23
CA VAL A 134 -11.06 10.23 5.61
C VAL A 134 -12.23 9.34 6.05
N GLY A 135 -12.03 8.02 6.08
CA GLY A 135 -13.06 7.08 6.52
C GLY A 135 -13.47 7.29 7.98
N LYS A 136 -12.52 7.52 8.89
CA LYS A 136 -12.80 7.80 10.31
C LYS A 136 -13.52 9.13 10.48
N TRP A 137 -13.00 10.19 9.86
CA TRP A 137 -13.60 11.52 9.88
C TRP A 137 -15.03 11.50 9.34
N ALA A 138 -15.24 10.95 8.14
CA ALA A 138 -16.55 10.93 7.49
C ALA A 138 -17.57 10.08 8.25
N SER A 139 -17.14 9.01 8.92
CA SER A 139 -18.02 8.23 9.80
C SER A 139 -18.56 9.05 10.98
N SER A 140 -17.80 10.05 11.45
CA SER A 140 -18.23 10.94 12.53
C SER A 140 -19.07 12.12 12.04
N GLN A 141 -18.75 12.67 10.87
CA GLN A 141 -19.35 13.92 10.39
C GLN A 141 -20.56 13.70 9.48
N ILE A 142 -20.50 12.68 8.63
CA ILE A 142 -21.50 12.41 7.59
C ILE A 142 -21.81 10.91 7.47
N PRO A 143 -22.30 10.26 8.54
CA PRO A 143 -22.48 8.80 8.59
C PRO A 143 -23.38 8.26 7.47
N ASN A 144 -24.41 9.03 7.08
CA ASN A 144 -25.35 8.64 6.02
C ASN A 144 -24.70 8.50 4.63
N LEU A 145 -23.58 9.21 4.39
CA LEU A 145 -22.83 9.16 3.14
C LEU A 145 -21.59 8.25 3.22
N ASN A 146 -21.32 7.68 4.38
CA ASN A 146 -20.14 6.85 4.61
C ASN A 146 -20.46 5.43 5.12
N PRO A 147 -21.32 4.66 4.42
CA PRO A 147 -21.65 3.32 4.86
C PRO A 147 -20.40 2.44 4.90
N ARG A 148 -20.39 1.51 5.86
CA ARG A 148 -19.40 0.42 5.91
C ARG A 148 -19.79 -0.63 4.88
N TRP A 149 -18.82 -1.14 4.15
CA TRP A 149 -19.05 -2.19 3.14
C TRP A 149 -18.32 -3.51 3.43
N ILE A 150 -17.18 -3.48 4.12
CA ILE A 150 -16.36 -4.64 4.47
C ILE A 150 -15.69 -4.37 5.82
N GLY A 151 -16.17 -5.00 6.89
CA GLY A 151 -15.65 -4.78 8.24
C GLY A 151 -15.70 -3.30 8.63
N THR A 152 -14.54 -2.74 8.98
CA THR A 152 -14.36 -1.31 9.33
C THR A 152 -14.13 -0.40 8.12
N LYS A 153 -14.04 -0.95 6.91
CA LYS A 153 -13.81 -0.18 5.68
C LYS A 153 -15.09 0.54 5.28
N THR A 154 -14.94 1.79 4.82
CA THR A 154 -16.04 2.67 4.46
C THR A 154 -15.93 3.14 3.02
N VAL A 155 -17.05 3.58 2.43
CA VAL A 155 -17.12 4.05 1.03
C VAL A 155 -16.22 5.26 0.81
N LEU A 156 -16.33 6.31 1.64
CA LEU A 156 -15.52 7.52 1.47
C LEU A 156 -14.04 7.27 1.81
N GLY A 157 -13.75 6.37 2.75
CA GLY A 157 -12.38 5.91 2.97
C GLY A 157 -11.79 5.25 1.72
N SER A 158 -12.56 4.40 1.04
CA SER A 158 -12.09 3.70 -0.17
C SER A 158 -11.99 4.63 -1.37
N ALA A 159 -12.88 5.62 -1.48
CA ALA A 159 -12.76 6.70 -2.45
C ALA A 159 -11.47 7.52 -2.22
N ALA A 160 -11.13 7.83 -0.97
CA ALA A 160 -9.88 8.52 -0.64
C ALA A 160 -8.63 7.69 -1.00
N VAL A 161 -8.64 6.38 -0.73
CA VAL A 161 -7.56 5.46 -1.19
C VAL A 161 -7.39 5.58 -2.70
N LEU A 162 -8.48 5.51 -3.47
CA LEU A 162 -8.44 5.60 -4.93
C LEU A 162 -7.87 6.93 -5.40
N VAL A 163 -8.39 8.05 -4.88
CA VAL A 163 -7.97 9.41 -5.26
C VAL A 163 -6.50 9.63 -4.92
N VAL A 164 -6.07 9.30 -3.70
CA VAL A 164 -4.68 9.49 -3.28
C VAL A 164 -3.74 8.56 -4.03
N ALA A 165 -4.11 7.28 -4.22
CA ALA A 165 -3.32 6.37 -5.04
C ALA A 165 -3.16 6.88 -6.47
N PHE A 166 -4.20 7.46 -7.06
CA PHE A 166 -4.15 8.03 -8.41
C PHE A 166 -3.27 9.29 -8.48
N ILE A 167 -3.39 10.20 -7.52
CA ILE A 167 -2.59 11.44 -7.46
C ILE A 167 -1.11 11.12 -7.25
N THR A 168 -0.82 10.13 -6.41
CA THR A 168 0.55 9.72 -6.04
C THR A 168 1.15 8.73 -7.01
N LEU A 169 0.37 8.19 -7.97
CA LEU A 169 0.89 7.33 -9.01
C LEU A 169 1.84 8.12 -9.90
N HIS A 170 3.13 7.81 -9.80
CA HIS A 170 4.13 8.38 -10.68
C HIS A 170 3.97 7.80 -12.09
N SER A 171 3.45 8.61 -13.03
CA SER A 171 3.39 8.29 -14.45
C SER A 171 3.93 9.48 -15.26
N PRO A 172 4.80 9.27 -16.24
CA PRO A 172 5.35 10.33 -17.11
C PRO A 172 4.30 10.99 -18.01
N THR A 173 3.04 10.53 -18.00
CA THR A 173 1.96 11.09 -18.82
C THR A 173 1.24 12.25 -18.13
N SER A 174 0.77 13.23 -18.92
CA SER A 174 0.02 14.40 -18.45
C SER A 174 -1.35 14.03 -17.84
N PHE A 175 -1.93 14.94 -17.05
CA PHE A 175 -3.17 14.69 -16.29
C PHE A 175 -4.34 14.22 -17.16
N LEU A 176 -4.48 14.74 -18.39
CA LEU A 176 -5.55 14.35 -19.30
C LEU A 176 -5.38 12.93 -19.83
N PRO A 177 -4.22 12.47 -20.34
CA PRO A 177 -3.96 11.05 -20.61
C PRO A 177 -4.12 10.12 -19.38
N ARG A 178 -3.81 10.60 -18.16
CA ARG A 178 -4.10 9.84 -16.92
C ARG A 178 -5.60 9.62 -16.71
N LEU A 179 -6.43 10.58 -17.13
CA LEU A 179 -7.90 10.55 -17.01
C LEU A 179 -8.61 9.95 -18.24
N LEU A 180 -8.05 10.15 -19.45
CA LEU A 180 -8.65 9.90 -20.77
C LEU A 180 -8.08 8.70 -21.52
N PHE A 181 -7.37 7.79 -20.83
CA PHE A 181 -7.06 6.46 -21.33
C PHE A 181 -6.14 6.40 -22.57
N ASP A 182 -4.84 6.24 -22.36
CA ASP A 182 -4.00 5.52 -23.32
C ASP A 182 -4.08 4.01 -23.06
N LYS A 183 -4.73 3.28 -23.97
CA LYS A 183 -4.85 1.82 -23.94
C LYS A 183 -3.49 1.09 -24.02
N GLN A 184 -2.41 1.74 -24.45
CA GLN A 184 -1.11 1.10 -24.62
C GLN A 184 -0.17 1.24 -23.41
N HIS A 185 -0.24 2.32 -22.64
CA HIS A 185 0.68 2.60 -21.51
C HIS A 185 0.04 2.54 -20.14
N PHE A 186 -1.26 2.31 -20.07
CA PHE A 186 -1.91 2.08 -18.79
C PHE A 186 -1.25 0.88 -18.10
N SER A 187 -0.47 1.18 -17.06
CA SER A 187 0.26 0.13 -16.37
C SER A 187 -0.77 -0.90 -15.95
N LYS A 188 -0.50 -2.16 -16.27
CA LYS A 188 -1.36 -3.30 -15.92
C LYS A 188 -1.74 -3.24 -14.43
N PHE A 189 -0.89 -2.63 -13.61
CA PHE A 189 -1.14 -2.23 -12.23
C PHE A 189 -2.31 -1.23 -12.03
N ALA A 190 -2.29 -0.06 -12.68
CA ALA A 190 -3.36 0.93 -12.57
C ALA A 190 -4.70 0.37 -13.10
N ALA A 191 -4.66 -0.44 -14.16
CA ALA A 191 -5.83 -1.17 -14.66
C ALA A 191 -6.42 -2.13 -13.64
N ARG A 192 -5.56 -2.87 -12.93
CA ARG A 192 -5.99 -3.75 -11.86
C ARG A 192 -6.53 -2.98 -10.66
N LYS A 193 -5.93 -1.85 -10.28
CA LYS A 193 -6.44 -1.02 -9.16
C LYS A 193 -7.75 -0.33 -9.50
N LEU A 194 -7.94 0.18 -10.73
CA LEU A 194 -9.21 0.72 -11.20
C LEU A 194 -10.25 -0.37 -11.44
N CYS A 195 -9.86 -1.56 -11.87
CA CYS A 195 -10.76 -2.72 -11.96
C CYS A 195 -11.17 -3.21 -10.57
N HIS A 196 -10.26 -3.26 -9.59
CA HIS A 196 -10.57 -3.59 -8.19
C HIS A 196 -11.38 -2.50 -7.48
N ALA A 197 -11.07 -1.23 -7.69
CA ALA A 197 -11.83 -0.11 -7.15
C ALA A 197 -13.20 0.00 -7.84
N GLY A 198 -13.25 -0.23 -9.15
CA GLY A 198 -14.46 -0.25 -9.97
C GLY A 198 -15.35 -1.44 -9.66
N THR A 199 -14.80 -2.63 -9.41
CA THR A 199 -15.55 -3.79 -8.90
C THR A 199 -16.02 -3.57 -7.48
N GLY A 200 -15.22 -2.93 -6.61
CA GLY A 200 -15.69 -2.42 -5.32
C GLY A 200 -16.87 -1.45 -5.49
N LEU A 201 -16.76 -0.47 -6.39
CA LEU A 201 -17.83 0.48 -6.67
C LEU A 201 -19.09 -0.24 -7.23
N LEU A 202 -18.91 -1.24 -8.09
CA LEU A 202 -19.97 -2.09 -8.60
C LEU A 202 -20.63 -2.91 -7.48
N MET A 203 -19.88 -3.34 -6.47
CA MET A 203 -20.42 -4.00 -5.26
C MET A 203 -21.35 -3.08 -4.47
N LEU A 204 -21.20 -1.75 -4.56
CA LEU A 204 -22.15 -0.81 -3.96
C LEU A 204 -23.48 -0.75 -4.73
N CYS A 205 -23.46 -1.09 -6.03
CA CYS A 205 -24.65 -1.16 -6.87
C CYS A 205 -25.32 -2.56 -6.87
N LEU A 206 -24.61 -3.60 -6.42
CA LEU A 206 -25.08 -4.98 -6.40
C LEU A 206 -25.57 -5.39 -5.00
N ASN A 207 -26.83 -5.83 -4.91
CA ASN A 207 -27.41 -6.28 -3.65
C ASN A 207 -26.75 -7.60 -3.18
N SER A 208 -26.04 -7.54 -2.05
CA SER A 208 -25.23 -8.64 -1.49
C SER A 208 -26.05 -9.83 -0.95
N LYS A 209 -27.38 -9.72 -0.93
CA LYS A 209 -28.29 -10.83 -0.58
C LYS A 209 -28.34 -11.93 -1.63
N TYR A 210 -28.04 -11.63 -2.89
CA TYR A 210 -28.15 -12.62 -3.97
C TYR A 210 -26.85 -13.42 -4.12
N PHE A 211 -26.97 -14.74 -4.04
CA PHE A 211 -25.87 -15.70 -4.17
C PHE A 211 -25.11 -15.53 -5.50
N ILE A 212 -25.81 -15.21 -6.59
CA ILE A 212 -25.22 -14.92 -7.91
C ILE A 212 -24.28 -13.71 -7.89
N ASN A 213 -24.60 -12.65 -7.13
CA ASN A 213 -23.73 -11.48 -7.02
C ASN A 213 -22.43 -11.85 -6.27
N ARG A 214 -22.52 -12.73 -5.27
CA ARG A 214 -21.33 -13.27 -4.57
C ARG A 214 -20.50 -14.16 -5.50
N LEU A 215 -21.13 -15.03 -6.29
CA LEU A 215 -20.43 -15.88 -7.26
C LEU A 215 -19.73 -15.06 -8.36
N PHE A 216 -20.37 -14.00 -8.84
CA PHE A 216 -19.80 -13.06 -9.80
C PHE A 216 -18.60 -12.31 -9.22
N ILE A 217 -18.70 -11.88 -7.96
CA ILE A 217 -17.60 -11.28 -7.19
C ILE A 217 -16.42 -12.25 -7.06
N TYR A 218 -16.68 -13.51 -6.67
CA TYR A 218 -15.63 -14.52 -6.55
C TYR A 218 -15.02 -14.88 -7.91
N GLY A 219 -15.84 -14.96 -8.96
CA GLY A 219 -15.38 -15.17 -10.34
C GLY A 219 -14.47 -14.05 -10.82
N LEU A 220 -14.76 -12.79 -10.47
CA LEU A 220 -13.90 -11.64 -10.79
C LEU A 220 -12.57 -11.69 -10.03
N MET A 221 -12.58 -12.01 -8.73
CA MET A 221 -11.35 -12.16 -7.94
C MET A 221 -10.49 -13.32 -8.42
N VAL A 222 -11.10 -14.46 -8.76
CA VAL A 222 -10.42 -15.63 -9.33
C VAL A 222 -9.91 -15.34 -10.74
N SER A 223 -10.66 -14.61 -11.57
CA SER A 223 -10.19 -14.22 -12.91
C SER A 223 -8.98 -13.28 -12.86
N SER A 224 -8.92 -12.35 -11.90
CA SER A 224 -7.73 -11.52 -11.67
C SER A 224 -6.52 -12.33 -11.18
N LEU A 225 -6.75 -13.44 -10.49
CA LEU A 225 -5.72 -14.40 -10.04
C LEU A 225 -5.25 -15.32 -11.19
N ILE A 226 -6.17 -15.80 -12.03
CA ILE A 226 -5.89 -16.63 -13.20
C ILE A 226 -5.15 -15.79 -14.26
N MET A 227 -5.52 -14.53 -14.45
CA MET A 227 -4.82 -13.61 -15.37
C MET A 227 -3.39 -13.26 -14.91
N THR A 228 -3.02 -13.57 -13.66
CA THR A 228 -1.64 -13.45 -13.15
C THR A 228 -0.83 -14.75 -13.20
N TRP A 229 -1.45 -15.89 -13.55
CA TRP A 229 -0.79 -17.21 -13.54
C TRP A 229 -0.69 -17.77 -14.96
N GLU A 230 0.53 -17.83 -15.52
CA GLU A 230 0.82 -18.34 -16.88
C GLU A 230 0.65 -19.88 -17.01
N VAL A 231 -0.49 -20.47 -16.64
CA VAL A 231 -0.65 -21.94 -16.75
C VAL A 231 -2.06 -22.33 -17.23
N ILE A 232 -2.48 -21.84 -18.40
CA ILE A 232 -3.53 -22.51 -19.18
C ILE A 232 -3.06 -22.61 -20.64
N PRO A 233 -2.58 -23.78 -21.09
CA PRO A 233 -2.23 -24.01 -22.49
C PRO A 233 -3.47 -23.85 -23.37
N GLY A 234 -3.41 -22.95 -24.36
CA GLY A 234 -4.46 -22.76 -25.38
C GLY A 234 -5.24 -21.45 -25.34
N LEU A 235 -5.04 -20.59 -24.33
CA LEU A 235 -5.52 -19.20 -24.38
C LEU A 235 -4.55 -18.30 -25.15
N PRO A 236 -5.02 -17.24 -25.84
CA PRO A 236 -4.15 -16.31 -26.55
C PRO A 236 -3.09 -15.75 -25.59
N ASN A 237 -1.84 -15.60 -26.07
CA ASN A 237 -0.73 -15.08 -25.27
C ASN A 237 -0.95 -13.61 -24.90
N TRP A 238 -1.78 -13.35 -23.89
CA TRP A 238 -1.85 -12.05 -23.23
C TRP A 238 -0.60 -11.92 -22.36
N ARG A 239 0.51 -11.46 -22.95
CA ARG A 239 1.78 -11.25 -22.23
C ARG A 239 1.61 -10.12 -21.20
N PHE A 240 1.18 -10.43 -19.99
CA PHE A 240 1.31 -9.54 -18.82
C PHE A 240 2.75 -9.66 -18.29
N GLY A 241 3.43 -8.52 -18.10
CA GLY A 241 4.89 -8.45 -18.03
C GLY A 241 5.52 -9.09 -16.78
N THR A 242 6.83 -9.32 -16.88
CA THR A 242 7.68 -10.03 -15.92
C THR A 242 7.96 -9.28 -14.60
N TYR A 243 8.03 -10.04 -13.50
CA TYR A 243 8.60 -9.77 -12.17
C TYR A 243 7.97 -8.74 -11.20
N GLY A 244 7.12 -7.82 -11.64
CA GLY A 244 6.52 -6.79 -10.76
C GLY A 244 5.23 -7.17 -10.01
N ASP A 245 4.60 -8.29 -10.36
CA ASP A 245 3.15 -8.52 -10.10
C ASP A 245 2.81 -9.39 -8.88
N VAL A 246 3.82 -9.96 -8.20
CA VAL A 246 3.61 -10.89 -7.08
C VAL A 246 3.32 -10.16 -5.76
N GLY A 247 4.01 -9.06 -5.48
CA GLY A 247 3.96 -8.39 -4.17
C GLY A 247 2.58 -7.86 -3.76
N ILE A 248 1.78 -7.39 -4.72
CA ILE A 248 0.48 -6.74 -4.44
C ILE A 248 -0.68 -7.73 -4.49
N THR A 249 -0.56 -8.80 -5.28
CA THR A 249 -1.53 -9.90 -5.30
C THR A 249 -1.46 -10.68 -3.99
N VAL A 250 -0.26 -10.90 -3.43
CA VAL A 250 -0.08 -11.47 -2.09
C VAL A 250 -0.69 -10.56 -1.00
N TYR A 251 -0.52 -9.24 -1.11
CA TYR A 251 -1.12 -8.28 -0.15
C TYR A 251 -2.66 -8.37 -0.09
N LEU A 252 -3.34 -8.65 -1.21
CA LEU A 252 -4.80 -8.74 -1.26
C LEU A 252 -5.35 -10.14 -0.94
N VAL A 253 -4.62 -11.20 -1.29
CA VAL A 253 -5.00 -12.60 -0.95
C VAL A 253 -4.86 -12.86 0.56
N VAL A 254 -3.82 -12.31 1.19
CA VAL A 254 -3.62 -12.45 2.64
C VAL A 254 -4.67 -11.68 3.45
N LEU A 255 -5.09 -10.49 3.00
CA LEU A 255 -6.16 -9.72 3.64
C LEU A 255 -7.58 -10.23 3.34
N GLY A 256 -7.76 -10.96 2.24
CA GLY A 256 -9.05 -11.52 1.83
C GLY A 256 -9.40 -12.86 2.48
N ASN A 257 -8.42 -13.63 2.96
CA ASN A 257 -8.59 -14.96 3.54
C ASN A 257 -8.63 -15.00 5.09
N GLY A 258 -8.84 -13.85 5.73
CA GLY A 258 -9.09 -13.82 7.17
C GLY A 258 -10.33 -14.64 7.52
N LYS A 259 -10.12 -15.83 8.11
CA LYS A 259 -11.17 -16.65 8.72
C LYS A 259 -12.10 -15.75 9.56
N PRO A 260 -13.42 -16.03 9.64
CA PRO A 260 -14.30 -15.34 10.56
C PRO A 260 -13.75 -15.55 11.99
N GLY A 261 -13.10 -14.53 12.54
CA GLY A 261 -12.35 -14.59 13.80
C GLY A 261 -10.97 -13.90 13.77
N TRP A 262 -10.28 -13.84 12.62
CA TRP A 262 -8.92 -13.27 12.54
C TRP A 262 -8.90 -11.82 12.00
N GLY A 263 -9.88 -11.44 11.17
CA GLY A 263 -10.00 -10.08 10.62
C GLY A 263 -10.52 -9.02 11.62
N ALA A 264 -10.92 -9.42 12.83
CA ALA A 264 -11.45 -8.51 13.86
C ALA A 264 -10.36 -7.93 14.77
N TYR A 265 -9.19 -8.56 14.87
CA TYR A 265 -8.13 -8.15 15.80
C TYR A 265 -7.10 -7.19 15.20
N ALA A 266 -6.98 -7.13 13.86
CA ALA A 266 -6.04 -6.21 13.20
C ALA A 266 -6.53 -4.75 13.15
N ILE A 267 -7.82 -4.48 13.43
CA ILE A 267 -8.42 -3.13 13.25
C ILE A 267 -9.44 -2.77 14.35
N ALA A 268 -9.34 -3.38 15.53
CA ALA A 268 -10.08 -2.96 16.73
C ALA A 268 -9.09 -2.46 17.78
N GLY A 269 -8.71 -1.19 17.67
CA GLY A 269 -7.79 -0.46 18.54
C GLY A 269 -7.35 0.86 17.92
#